data_AF-A0A0V1ARK4-F1
#
_entry.id   AF-A0A0V1ARK4-F1
#
_cell.length_a   1.000
_cell.length_b   1.000
_cell.length_c   1.000
_cell.angle_alpha   90.00
_cell.angle_beta   90.00
_cell.angle_gamma   90.00
#
_symmetry.space_group_name_H-M   'P 1'
#
loop_
_entity.id
_entity.type
_entity.pdbx_description
1 polymer ?
#
loop_
_entity_poly.entity_id
_entity_poly.type
_entity_poly.pdbx_seq_one_letter_code
_entity_poly.pdbx_strand_id
1 'polypeptide(L)'
;MIYQAGIYLLLSFALSWTVDSLQLTLIHTNDVHSRFTPINNELKDCTAADIAANECFGGAAKRMTAVRRIRKKYKNVLFLDAGDQYQGTLWYVLFRHKAIADVMNALRYDAMALGNHEFDHALAGLLPLLREAKF
;
A
#
# COMPACT_ATOMS: atom_id res chain seq x y z
N MET A 1 -24.93 20.33 -73.73
CA MET A 1 -24.87 20.84 -72.33
C MET A 1 -25.45 19.76 -71.44
N ILE A 2 -24.62 18.81 -71.01
CA ILE A 2 -25.01 17.61 -70.24
C ILE A 2 -24.32 17.73 -68.88
N TYR A 3 -25.11 17.66 -67.82
CA TYR A 3 -24.69 17.86 -66.43
C TYR A 3 -23.85 16.68 -65.95
N GLN A 4 -22.61 16.93 -65.51
CA GLN A 4 -21.82 15.97 -64.72
C GLN A 4 -22.38 15.95 -63.30
N ALA A 5 -23.02 14.85 -62.91
CA ALA A 5 -23.41 14.59 -61.53
C ALA A 5 -22.15 14.20 -60.73
N GLY A 6 -21.60 15.15 -59.98
CA GLY A 6 -20.53 14.90 -59.03
C GLY A 6 -21.06 14.16 -57.80
N ILE A 7 -20.58 12.94 -57.59
CA ILE A 7 -20.80 12.19 -56.34
C ILE A 7 -19.91 12.81 -55.27
N TYR A 8 -20.50 13.55 -54.33
CA TYR A 8 -19.82 14.01 -53.13
C TYR A 8 -19.85 12.88 -52.09
N LEU A 9 -18.73 12.17 -51.93
CA LEU A 9 -18.53 11.20 -50.87
C LEU A 9 -18.29 11.95 -49.55
N LEU A 10 -19.34 12.17 -48.76
CA LEU A 10 -19.24 12.66 -47.39
C LEU A 10 -18.62 11.57 -46.51
N LEU A 11 -17.31 11.67 -46.22
CA LEU A 11 -16.68 10.89 -45.15
C LEU A 11 -17.20 11.40 -43.80
N SER A 12 -18.21 10.73 -43.26
CA SER A 12 -18.59 10.87 -41.85
C SER A 12 -17.49 10.24 -40.97
N PHE A 13 -16.62 11.08 -40.40
CA PHE A 13 -15.68 10.66 -39.36
C PHE A 13 -16.48 10.38 -38.08
N ALA A 14 -16.82 9.11 -37.83
CA ALA A 14 -17.34 8.72 -36.52
C ALA A 14 -16.18 8.80 -35.51
N LEU A 15 -16.21 9.82 -34.64
CA LEU A 15 -15.36 9.85 -33.46
C LEU A 15 -15.80 8.72 -32.52
N SER A 16 -15.15 7.57 -32.61
CA SER A 16 -15.27 6.53 -31.58
C SER A 16 -14.53 7.00 -30.33
N TRP A 17 -15.27 7.44 -29.33
CA TRP A 17 -14.75 7.63 -27.99
C TRP A 17 -14.48 6.25 -27.38
N THR A 18 -13.23 5.80 -27.45
CA THR A 18 -12.82 4.60 -26.70
C THR A 18 -12.63 5.02 -25.24
N VAL A 19 -13.55 4.60 -24.37
CA VAL A 19 -13.33 4.68 -22.92
C VAL A 19 -12.37 3.55 -22.55
N ASP A 20 -11.13 3.90 -22.22
CA ASP A 20 -10.15 2.92 -21.78
C ASP A 20 -10.53 2.41 -20.38
N SER A 21 -10.48 1.09 -20.17
CA SER A 21 -10.85 0.49 -18.88
C SER A 21 -9.76 0.72 -17.84
N LEU A 22 -10.10 1.32 -16.70
CA LEU A 22 -9.15 1.45 -15.59
C LEU A 22 -9.09 0.15 -14.80
N GLN A 23 -8.03 -0.63 -15.01
CA GLN A 23 -7.68 -1.73 -14.10
C GLN A 23 -6.82 -1.19 -12.96
N LEU A 24 -7.35 -1.26 -11.74
CA LEU A 24 -6.67 -0.85 -10.51
C LEU A 24 -6.36 -2.06 -9.64
N THR A 25 -5.12 -2.17 -9.16
CA THR A 25 -4.72 -3.18 -8.17
C THR A 25 -4.61 -2.52 -6.82
N LEU A 26 -5.37 -3.01 -5.84
CA LEU A 26 -5.29 -2.55 -4.47
C LEU A 26 -4.51 -3.57 -3.64
N ILE A 27 -3.42 -3.12 -3.04
CA ILE A 27 -2.76 -3.81 -1.94
C ILE A 27 -3.19 -3.08 -0.68
N HIS A 28 -3.60 -3.80 0.35
CA HIS A 28 -3.96 -3.17 1.61
C HIS A 28 -3.37 -3.91 2.81
N THR A 29 -3.16 -3.16 3.89
CA THR A 29 -2.96 -3.69 5.24
C THR A 29 -3.86 -2.94 6.23
N ASN A 30 -4.01 -3.54 7.41
CA ASN A 30 -4.71 -2.99 8.57
C ASN A 30 -4.17 -3.72 9.81
N ASP A 31 -4.28 -3.11 10.98
CA ASP A 31 -3.99 -3.75 12.28
C ASP A 31 -2.59 -4.40 12.33
N VAL A 32 -1.60 -3.72 11.74
CA VAL A 32 -0.22 -4.23 11.71
C VAL A 32 0.37 -4.25 13.11
N HIS A 33 -0.04 -3.34 13.98
CA HIS A 33 0.35 -3.28 15.38
C HIS A 33 1.87 -3.45 15.56
N SER A 34 2.62 -2.61 14.86
CA SER A 34 4.09 -2.55 14.88
C SER A 34 4.79 -3.90 14.71
N ARG A 35 4.15 -4.85 14.01
CA ARG A 35 4.73 -6.18 13.73
C ARG A 35 5.65 -6.13 12.53
N PHE A 36 6.83 -5.54 12.73
CA PHE A 36 7.82 -5.36 11.67
C PHE A 36 8.75 -6.56 11.47
N THR A 37 8.90 -7.40 12.51
CA THR A 37 9.61 -8.68 12.46
C THR A 37 8.66 -9.84 12.13
N PRO A 38 9.16 -10.91 11.48
CA PRO A 38 8.37 -12.12 11.25
C PRO A 38 8.00 -12.82 12.56
N ILE A 39 6.84 -13.47 12.56
CA ILE A 39 6.35 -14.27 13.68
C ILE A 39 6.11 -15.72 13.27
N ASN A 40 6.13 -16.61 14.24
CA ASN A 40 5.78 -18.02 14.07
C ASN A 40 4.29 -18.28 14.36
N ASN A 41 3.87 -19.54 14.27
CA ASN A 41 2.48 -19.96 14.49
C ASN A 41 1.95 -19.70 15.92
N GLU A 42 2.83 -19.43 16.87
CA GLU A 42 2.47 -19.05 18.24
C GLU A 42 2.40 -17.52 18.44
N LEU A 43 2.49 -16.74 17.35
CA LEU A 43 2.50 -15.27 17.35
C LEU A 43 3.70 -14.64 18.09
N LYS A 44 4.77 -15.41 18.27
CA LYS A 44 6.04 -14.96 18.85
C LYS A 44 7.01 -14.55 17.76
N ASP A 45 7.96 -13.68 18.11
CA ASP A 45 9.06 -13.36 17.21
C ASP A 45 9.81 -14.64 16.80
N CYS A 46 10.09 -14.76 15.51
CA CYS A 46 10.71 -15.95 14.97
C CYS A 46 12.12 -16.19 15.52
N THR A 47 12.36 -17.44 15.91
CA THR A 47 13.70 -17.93 16.24
C THR A 47 14.49 -18.30 14.98
N ALA A 48 15.79 -18.56 15.12
CA ALA A 48 16.59 -19.09 14.02
C ALA A 48 16.09 -20.45 13.51
N ALA A 49 15.54 -21.29 14.41
CA ALA A 49 14.96 -22.58 14.03
C ALA A 49 13.68 -22.39 13.20
N ASP A 50 12.79 -21.49 13.61
CA ASP A 50 11.54 -21.17 12.88
C ASP A 50 11.85 -20.66 11.47
N ILE A 51 12.90 -19.84 11.32
CA ILE A 51 13.36 -19.33 10.03
C ILE A 51 13.88 -20.49 9.15
N ALA A 52 14.71 -21.37 9.71
CA ALA A 52 15.27 -22.51 9.00
C ALA A 52 14.19 -23.51 8.56
N ALA A 53 13.14 -23.68 9.35
CA ALA A 53 11.97 -24.49 9.04
C ALA A 53 10.97 -23.80 8.09
N ASN A 54 11.19 -22.52 7.74
CA ASN A 54 10.28 -21.70 6.96
C ASN A 54 8.87 -21.59 7.57
N GLU A 55 8.79 -21.53 8.89
CA GLU A 55 7.53 -21.46 9.65
C GLU A 55 7.15 -20.02 10.04
N CYS A 56 7.93 -19.05 9.55
CA CYS A 56 7.74 -17.63 9.82
C CYS A 56 6.82 -16.95 8.80
N PHE A 57 5.93 -16.08 9.25
CA PHE A 57 5.10 -15.24 8.40
C PHE A 57 5.12 -13.77 8.84
N GLY A 58 4.57 -12.89 8.00
CA GLY A 58 4.53 -11.45 8.26
C GLY A 58 5.91 -10.76 8.18
N GLY A 59 6.02 -9.64 8.89
CA GLY A 59 7.19 -8.78 8.88
C GLY A 59 7.26 -7.81 7.69
N ALA A 60 7.82 -6.63 7.94
CA ALA A 60 7.89 -5.54 6.97
C ALA A 60 8.74 -5.90 5.73
N ALA A 61 9.82 -6.67 5.90
CA ALA A 61 10.69 -7.08 4.80
C ALA A 61 10.00 -8.04 3.81
N LYS A 62 9.25 -9.03 4.31
CA LYS A 62 8.46 -9.93 3.45
C LYS A 62 7.35 -9.15 2.73
N ARG A 63 6.68 -8.24 3.44
CA ARG A 63 5.65 -7.35 2.87
C ARG A 63 6.21 -6.48 1.75
N MET A 64 7.33 -5.80 1.97
CA MET A 64 8.04 -5.02 0.96
C MET A 64 8.32 -5.85 -0.30
N THR A 65 8.81 -7.08 -0.13
CA THR A 65 9.12 -7.98 -1.25
C THR A 65 7.86 -8.30 -2.06
N ALA A 66 6.75 -8.62 -1.39
CA ALA A 66 5.47 -8.87 -2.03
C ALA A 66 4.95 -7.63 -2.78
N VAL A 67 4.96 -6.45 -2.14
CA VAL A 67 4.53 -5.17 -2.72
C VAL A 67 5.36 -4.84 -3.96
N ARG A 68 6.70 -4.94 -3.89
CA ARG A 68 7.59 -4.70 -5.03
C ARG A 68 7.30 -5.65 -6.20
N ARG A 69 7.02 -6.92 -5.92
CA ARG A 69 6.66 -7.89 -6.96
C ARG A 69 5.34 -7.52 -7.64
N ILE A 70 4.33 -7.10 -6.88
CA ILE A 70 3.03 -6.67 -7.42
C ILE A 70 3.18 -5.39 -8.23
N ARG A 71 3.89 -4.37 -7.72
CA ARG A 71 4.18 -3.12 -8.43
C ARG A 71 4.98 -3.31 -9.72
N LYS A 72 5.81 -4.36 -9.83
CA LYS A 72 6.49 -4.73 -11.09
C LYS A 72 5.56 -5.40 -12.10
N LYS A 73 4.50 -6.05 -11.64
CA LYS A 73 3.59 -6.84 -12.48
C LYS A 73 2.41 -6.01 -13.03
N TYR A 74 1.91 -5.06 -12.24
CA TYR A 74 0.71 -4.28 -12.59
C TYR A 74 1.04 -2.80 -12.73
N LYS A 75 0.34 -2.12 -13.66
CA LYS A 75 0.59 -0.71 -14.00
C LYS A 75 0.03 0.26 -12.97
N ASN A 76 -1.25 0.11 -12.60
CA ASN A 76 -1.93 0.99 -11.64
C ASN A 76 -2.08 0.25 -10.31
N VAL A 77 -1.23 0.58 -9.34
CA VAL A 77 -1.23 -0.07 -8.03
C VAL A 77 -1.31 0.99 -6.94
N LEU A 78 -2.25 0.83 -6.02
CA LEU A 78 -2.27 1.56 -4.76
C LEU A 78 -1.94 0.60 -3.62
N PHE A 79 -1.13 1.07 -2.68
CA PHE A 79 -0.80 0.39 -1.44
C PHE A 79 -1.31 1.20 -0.26
N LEU A 80 -2.38 0.73 0.35
CA LEU A 80 -3.16 1.46 1.34
C LEU A 80 -3.05 0.82 2.71
N ASP A 81 -3.17 1.62 3.76
CA ASP A 81 -3.31 1.13 5.13
C ASP A 81 -4.61 1.62 5.77
N ALA A 82 -5.30 0.76 6.50
CA ALA A 82 -6.58 1.10 7.14
C ALA A 82 -6.46 1.53 8.61
N GLY A 83 -5.26 1.68 9.16
CA GLY A 83 -5.04 2.12 10.54
C GLY A 83 -4.46 1.04 11.44
N ASP A 84 -4.22 1.43 12.69
CA ASP A 84 -3.67 0.59 13.77
C ASP A 84 -2.28 0.03 13.43
N GLN A 85 -1.40 0.93 13.00
CA GLN A 85 0.04 0.65 12.95
C GLN A 85 0.67 0.74 14.34
N TYR A 86 0.11 1.58 15.21
CA TYR A 86 0.57 1.77 16.59
C TYR A 86 0.30 0.53 17.46
N GLN A 87 0.97 0.49 18.62
CA GLN A 87 0.93 -0.61 19.60
C GLN A 87 1.43 -1.97 19.10
N GLY A 88 1.34 -2.98 19.97
CA GLY A 88 1.48 -4.41 19.65
C GLY A 88 2.85 -5.02 19.95
N THR A 89 3.93 -4.27 19.76
CA THR A 89 5.29 -4.77 19.99
C THR A 89 6.20 -3.75 20.66
N LEU A 90 7.38 -4.21 21.07
CA LEU A 90 8.43 -3.35 21.64
C LEU A 90 8.92 -2.28 20.65
N TRP A 91 8.70 -2.45 19.34
CA TRP A 91 8.98 -1.42 18.34
C TRP A 91 8.24 -0.12 18.64
N TYR A 92 6.94 -0.20 18.94
CA TYR A 92 6.17 0.99 19.30
C TYR A 92 6.59 1.55 20.66
N VAL A 93 6.79 0.66 21.64
CA VAL A 93 7.10 1.08 23.02
C VAL A 93 8.41 1.87 23.08
N LEU A 94 9.45 1.43 22.35
CA LEU A 94 10.77 2.06 22.38
C LEU A 94 10.91 3.21 21.39
N PHE A 95 10.36 3.07 20.18
CA PHE A 95 10.64 4.00 19.07
C PHE A 95 9.45 4.85 18.64
N ARG A 96 8.24 4.55 19.14
CA ARG A 96 7.00 5.31 18.89
C ARG A 96 6.79 5.55 17.39
N HIS A 97 6.15 6.68 17.05
CA HIS A 97 5.86 7.15 15.70
C HIS A 97 7.04 6.98 14.72
N LYS A 98 8.28 7.18 15.18
CA LYS A 98 9.45 7.17 14.31
C LYS A 98 9.66 5.84 13.60
N ALA A 99 9.56 4.72 14.32
CA ALA A 99 9.69 3.41 13.69
C ALA A 99 8.55 3.14 12.69
N ILE A 100 7.33 3.59 12.99
CA ILE A 100 6.17 3.44 12.10
C ILE A 100 6.39 4.25 10.83
N ALA A 101 6.72 5.54 10.97
CA ALA A 101 6.98 6.42 9.84
C ALA A 101 8.14 5.90 8.98
N ASP A 102 9.27 5.53 9.58
CA ASP A 102 10.44 5.03 8.87
C ASP A 102 10.11 3.75 8.06
N VAL A 103 9.38 2.80 8.66
CA VAL A 103 8.97 1.57 7.98
C VAL A 103 7.96 1.84 6.87
N MET A 104 6.88 2.59 7.14
CA MET A 104 5.85 2.87 6.14
C MET A 104 6.39 3.70 4.97
N ASN A 105 7.24 4.69 5.24
CA ASN A 105 7.93 5.46 4.20
C ASN A 105 8.84 4.57 3.35
N ALA A 106 9.59 3.64 3.96
CA ALA A 106 10.42 2.70 3.22
C ALA A 106 9.57 1.79 2.31
N LEU A 107 8.42 1.32 2.81
CA LEU A 107 7.46 0.52 2.04
C LEU A 107 6.73 1.30 0.94
N ARG A 108 6.78 2.64 1.00
CA ARG A 108 6.13 3.55 0.08
C ARG A 108 4.63 3.24 0.00
N TYR A 109 3.93 3.33 1.14
CA TYR A 109 2.47 3.39 1.10
C TYR A 109 2.01 4.60 0.28
N ASP A 110 0.77 4.56 -0.20
CA ASP A 110 0.15 5.62 -0.98
C ASP A 110 -0.86 6.42 -0.16
N ALA A 111 -1.44 5.83 0.90
CA ALA A 111 -2.23 6.52 1.91
C ALA A 111 -2.44 5.61 3.14
N MET A 112 -2.83 6.22 4.25
CA MET A 112 -3.25 5.55 5.49
C MET A 112 -4.49 6.23 6.07
N ALA A 113 -5.47 5.44 6.52
CA ALA A 113 -6.50 5.91 7.45
C ALA A 113 -5.98 5.81 8.89
N LEU A 114 -6.44 6.70 9.77
CA LEU A 114 -6.10 6.63 11.20
C LEU A 114 -7.03 5.64 11.92
N GLY A 115 -6.45 4.69 12.63
CA GLY A 115 -7.15 3.78 13.54
C GLY A 115 -7.23 4.36 14.95
N ASN A 116 -7.78 3.60 15.90
CA ASN A 116 -7.90 4.06 17.28
C ASN A 116 -6.54 4.13 17.99
N HIS A 117 -5.61 3.23 17.69
CA HIS A 117 -4.34 3.17 18.40
C HIS A 117 -3.39 4.31 18.05
N GLU A 118 -3.60 4.97 16.91
CA GLU A 118 -2.90 6.21 16.58
C GLU A 118 -3.17 7.34 17.60
N PHE A 119 -4.26 7.22 18.39
CA PHE A 119 -4.67 8.18 19.42
C PHE A 119 -4.39 7.72 20.86
N ASP A 120 -3.66 6.62 21.09
CA ASP A 120 -3.36 6.11 22.45
C ASP A 120 -2.62 7.14 23.35
N HIS A 121 -1.85 8.04 22.71
CA HIS A 121 -1.17 9.14 23.38
C HIS A 121 -1.76 10.50 22.99
N ALA A 122 -3.06 10.51 22.67
CA ALA A 122 -3.81 11.63 22.15
C ALA A 122 -3.11 12.29 20.94
N LEU A 123 -3.43 13.56 20.68
CA LEU A 123 -2.80 14.32 19.59
C LEU A 123 -1.28 14.45 19.73
N ALA A 124 -0.76 14.43 20.96
CA ALA A 124 0.68 14.52 21.21
C ALA A 124 1.45 13.32 20.62
N GLY A 125 0.84 12.13 20.64
CA GLY A 125 1.39 10.93 19.99
C GLY A 125 1.22 10.91 18.48
N LEU A 126 0.08 11.39 17.97
CA LEU A 126 -0.27 11.36 16.55
C LEU A 126 0.47 12.40 15.71
N LEU A 127 0.54 13.65 16.16
CA LEU A 127 1.07 14.76 15.35
C LEU A 127 2.48 14.53 14.79
N PRO A 128 3.42 13.90 15.51
CA PRO A 128 4.72 13.55 14.95
C PRO A 128 4.65 12.59 13.76
N LEU A 129 3.77 11.57 13.78
CA LEU A 129 3.58 10.67 12.64
C LEU A 129 3.10 11.43 11.41
N LEU A 130 2.11 12.32 11.59
CA LEU A 130 1.57 13.13 10.49
C LEU A 130 2.62 14.06 9.85
N ARG A 131 3.65 14.46 10.61
CA ARG A 131 4.75 15.29 10.10
C ARG A 131 5.85 14.49 9.40
N GLU A 132 6.04 13.23 9.78
CA GLU A 132 7.11 12.37 9.26
C GLU A 132 6.67 11.46 8.10
N ALA A 133 5.36 11.16 8.00
CA ALA A 133 4.80 10.39 6.90
C ALA A 133 5.04 11.10 5.55
N LYS A 134 5.44 10.32 4.54
CA LYS A 134 5.73 10.77 3.16
C LYS A 134 4.76 10.17 2.15
N PHE A 135 3.56 9.85 2.61
CA PHE A 135 2.47 9.22 1.87
C PHE A 135 1.15 9.89 2.24
#